data_AF-A0A526YDT4-F1
#
_entry.id   AF-A0A526YDT4-F1
#
_cell.length_a   1.000
_cell.length_b   1.000
_cell.length_c   1.000
_cell.angle_alpha   90.00
_cell.angle_beta   90.00
_cell.angle_gamma   90.00
#
_symmetry.space_group_name_H-M   'P 1'
#
loop_
_entity.id
_entity.type
_entity.pdbx_description
1 polymer ?
#
loop_
_entity_poly.entity_id
_entity_poly.type
_entity_poly.pdbx_seq_one_letter_code
_entity_poly.pdbx_strand_id
1 'polypeptide(L)' 'RARDGKIDPVVGRDPEIRQIVDILMRRRQNNPILTGEAGVGKTAVVEGFALRIAEGDVPPTLQGVSVRMLDVGLM' A
#
# COMPACT_ATOMS: atom_id res chain seq x y z
N ARG A 1 7.46 -10.42 1.95
CA ARG A 1 7.98 -9.66 0.78
C ARG A 1 8.66 -8.38 1.24
N ALA A 2 7.91 -7.36 1.70
CA ALA A 2 8.50 -6.09 2.18
C ALA A 2 9.53 -6.28 3.32
N ARG A 3 9.12 -6.94 4.42
CA ARG A 3 10.02 -7.25 5.56
C ARG A 3 11.24 -8.10 5.19
N ASP A 4 11.20 -8.80 4.06
CA ASP A 4 12.28 -9.66 3.59
C ASP A 4 13.21 -8.95 2.59
N GLY A 5 13.03 -7.64 2.36
CA GLY A 5 13.80 -6.86 1.38
C GLY A 5 13.54 -7.24 -0.08
N LYS A 6 12.40 -7.89 -0.37
CA LYS A 6 12.05 -8.39 -1.73
C LYS A 6 11.22 -7.39 -2.55
N ILE A 7 11.14 -6.14 -2.11
CA ILE A 7 10.43 -5.06 -2.79
C ILE A 7 11.42 -3.93 -2.92
N ASP A 8 11.57 -3.43 -4.14
CA ASP A 8 12.46 -2.32 -4.41
C ASP A 8 11.94 -1.02 -3.76
N PRO A 9 12.83 -0.13 -3.30
CA PRO A 9 12.41 1.17 -2.77
C PRO A 9 11.57 1.96 -3.78
N VAL A 10 10.44 2.49 -3.32
CA VAL A 10 9.51 3.26 -4.16
C VAL A 10 9.80 4.75 -3.98
N VAL A 11 10.18 5.43 -5.07
CA VAL A 11 10.53 6.86 -5.06
C VAL A 11 9.44 7.70 -5.70
N GLY A 12 9.16 8.88 -5.14
CA GLY A 12 8.27 9.89 -5.75
C GLY A 12 6.78 9.59 -5.65
N ARG A 13 6.36 8.60 -4.86
CA ARG A 13 4.95 8.21 -4.63
C ARG A 13 4.46 8.49 -3.22
N ASP A 14 5.17 9.32 -2.48
CA ASP A 14 4.83 9.65 -1.09
C ASP A 14 3.41 10.22 -0.92
N PRO A 15 2.91 11.12 -1.79
CA PRO A 15 1.56 11.65 -1.69
C PRO A 15 0.50 10.55 -1.82
N GLU A 16 0.63 9.65 -2.79
CA GLU A 16 -0.32 8.57 -3.03
C GLU A 16 -0.30 7.54 -1.90
N ILE A 17 0.89 7.20 -1.38
CA ILE A 17 1.02 6.28 -0.24
C ILE A 17 0.40 6.90 1.03
N ARG A 18 0.62 8.20 1.28
CA ARG A 18 -0.06 8.90 2.40
C ARG A 18 -1.57 8.90 2.23
N GLN A 19 -2.07 9.11 1.02
CA GLN A 19 -3.50 9.09 0.75
C GLN A 19 -4.13 7.71 1.05
N ILE A 20 -3.42 6.61 0.77
CA ILE A 20 -3.86 5.26 1.16
C ILE A 20 -4.00 5.15 2.68
N VAL A 21 -2.98 5.59 3.43
CA VAL A 21 -3.01 5.61 4.90
C VAL A 21 -4.20 6.42 5.39
N ASP A 22 -4.38 7.64 4.89
CA ASP A 22 -5.45 8.54 5.29
C ASP A 22 -6.84 7.95 5.02
N ILE A 23 -7.02 7.26 3.88
CA ILE A 23 -8.28 6.59 3.56
C ILE A 23 -8.54 5.42 4.50
N LEU A 24 -7.55 4.57 4.75
CA LEU A 24 -7.68 3.41 5.65
C LEU A 24 -8.04 3.82 7.09
N MET A 25 -7.64 5.02 7.51
CA MET A 25 -7.93 5.59 8.83
C MET A 25 -9.33 6.19 8.98
N ARG A 26 -10.12 6.27 7.90
CA ARG A 26 -11.47 6.81 7.96
C ARG A 26 -12.41 5.87 8.71
N ARG A 27 -13.39 6.43 9.42
CA ARG A 27 -14.45 5.65 10.09
C ARG A 27 -15.41 4.98 9.11
N ARG A 28 -15.62 5.57 7.93
CA ARG A 28 -16.48 5.08 6.85
C ARG A 28 -15.76 5.30 5.53
N GLN A 29 -16.09 4.48 4.52
CA GLN A 29 -15.48 4.55 3.19
C GLN A 29 -13.94 4.44 3.27
N ASN A 30 -13.46 3.47 4.05
CA ASN A 30 -12.05 3.24 4.33
C ASN A 30 -11.38 2.28 3.33
N ASN A 31 -11.95 2.14 2.14
CA ASN A 31 -11.46 1.24 1.10
C ASN A 31 -10.82 2.08 -0.02
N PRO A 32 -9.49 2.25 -0.03
CA PRO A 32 -8.82 3.00 -1.10
C PRO A 32 -8.91 2.25 -2.43
N ILE A 33 -9.17 2.99 -3.52
CA ILE A 33 -9.18 2.46 -4.89
C ILE A 33 -8.21 3.29 -5.73
N LEU A 34 -7.19 2.63 -6.28
CA LEU A 34 -6.20 3.25 -7.16
C LEU A 34 -6.68 3.22 -8.62
N THR A 35 -7.13 4.37 -9.12
CA THR A 35 -7.55 4.56 -10.50
C THR A 35 -6.40 5.11 -11.36
N GLY A 36 -6.52 5.05 -12.69
CA GLY A 36 -5.48 5.49 -13.64
C GLY A 36 -5.29 4.51 -14.80
N GLU A 37 -4.46 4.87 -15.76
CA GLU A 37 -4.15 4.02 -16.92
C GLU A 37 -3.34 2.78 -16.53
N ALA A 38 -3.27 1.80 -17.44
CA ALA A 38 -2.40 0.64 -17.25
C ALA A 38 -0.93 1.08 -17.27
N GLY A 39 -0.09 0.47 -16.42
CA GLY A 39 1.35 0.75 -16.39
C GLY A 39 1.78 2.01 -15.63
N VAL A 40 0.85 2.83 -15.10
CA VAL A 40 1.20 4.06 -14.34
C VAL A 40 1.82 3.82 -12.95
N GLY A 41 2.06 2.56 -12.58
CA GLY A 41 2.71 2.20 -11.31
C GLY A 41 1.77 2.03 -10.12
N LYS A 42 0.50 1.67 -10.34
CA LYS A 42 -0.45 1.41 -9.23
C LYS A 42 0.05 0.36 -8.24
N THR A 43 0.65 -0.71 -8.77
CA THR A 43 1.28 -1.76 -7.95
C THR A 43 2.40 -1.21 -7.09
N ALA A 44 3.26 -0.34 -7.66
CA ALA A 44 4.36 0.30 -6.93
C ALA A 44 3.85 1.14 -5.75
N VAL A 45 2.71 1.81 -5.88
CA VAL A 45 2.11 2.55 -4.75
C VAL A 45 1.72 1.60 -3.61
N VAL A 46 1.10 0.45 -3.93
CA VAL A 46 0.72 -0.56 -2.91
C VAL A 46 1.95 -1.20 -2.27
N GLU A 47 2.99 -1.46 -3.06
CA GLU A 47 4.26 -1.98 -2.58
C GLU A 47 4.99 -0.99 -1.66
N GLY A 48 4.97 0.31 -2.00
CA GLY A 48 5.49 1.37 -1.14
C GLY A 48 4.72 1.49 0.17
N PHE A 49 3.39 1.32 0.15
CA PHE A 49 2.60 1.20 1.37
C PHE A 49 3.00 -0.01 2.22
N ALA A 50 3.26 -1.17 1.59
CA ALA A 50 3.73 -2.35 2.30
C ALA A 50 5.12 -2.17 2.92
N LEU A 51 6.02 -1.43 2.27
CA LEU A 51 7.32 -1.04 2.82
C LEU A 51 7.15 -0.17 4.07
N ARG A 52 6.31 0.86 4.03
CA ARG A 52 6.06 1.71 5.21
C ARG A 52 5.51 0.93 6.40
N ILE A 53 4.61 -0.04 6.17
CA ILE A 53 4.16 -0.94 7.25
C ILE A 53 5.32 -1.76 7.82
N ALA A 54 6.21 -2.26 6.96
CA ALA A 54 7.37 -3.05 7.39
C ALA A 54 8.40 -2.23 8.18
N GLU A 55 8.57 -0.96 7.82
CA GLU A 55 9.47 -0.01 8.48
C GLU A 55 8.86 0.63 9.75
N GLY A 56 7.56 0.47 9.95
CA GLY A 56 6.83 1.10 11.06
C GLY A 56 6.46 2.57 10.80
N ASP A 57 6.68 3.09 9.58
CA ASP A 57 6.30 4.43 9.14
C ASP A 57 4.80 4.51 8.78
N VAL A 58 3.96 4.11 9.74
CA VAL A 58 2.49 4.16 9.65
C VAL A 58 1.89 4.45 11.03
N PRO A 59 0.65 4.97 11.09
CA PRO A 59 -0.07 5.14 12.34
C PRO A 59 -0.16 3.83 13.16
N PRO A 60 -0.26 3.89 14.50
CA PRO A 60 -0.25 2.71 15.37
C PRO A 60 -1.27 1.63 14.99
N THR A 61 -2.44 2.02 14.49
CA THR A 61 -3.51 1.14 14.03
C THR A 61 -3.16 0.30 12.80
N LEU A 62 -2.18 0.73 12.00
CA LEU A 62 -1.68 0.01 10.83
C LEU A 62 -0.34 -0.69 11.10
N GLN A 63 0.24 -0.55 12.30
CA GLN A 63 1.46 -1.25 12.63
C GLN A 63 1.20 -2.76 12.76
N GLY A 64 2.14 -3.56 12.28
CA GLY A 64 2.05 -5.03 12.37
C GLY A 64 1.05 -5.69 11.41
N VAL A 65 0.23 -4.93 10.69
CA VAL A 65 -0.74 -5.48 9.72
C VAL A 65 -0.04 -6.10 8.51
N SER A 66 -0.77 -6.94 7.76
CA SER A 66 -0.26 -7.59 6.55
C SER A 66 -1.01 -7.13 5.30
N VAL A 67 -0.28 -6.68 4.28
CA VAL A 67 -0.82 -6.47 2.92
C VAL A 67 -0.85 -7.80 2.18
N ARG A 68 -2.01 -8.20 1.66
CA ARG A 68 -2.19 -9.44 0.89
C ARG A 68 -2.71 -9.12 -0.51
N MET A 69 -2.23 -9.88 -1.49
CA MET A 69 -2.71 -9.84 -2.87
C MET A 69 -3.72 -10.96 -3.05
N LEU A 70 -4.86 -10.66 -3.68
CA LEU A 70 -5.84 -11.64 -4.13
C LEU A 70 -5.78 -11.66 -5.66
N ASP A 71 -5.51 -12.83 -6.22
CA ASP A 71 -5.64 -13.07 -7.66
C ASP A 71 -6.99 -13.74 -7.91
N VAL A 72 -7.86 -13.04 -8.66
CA VAL A 72 -9.20 -13.50 -8.99
C VAL A 72 -9.26 -14.35 -10.26
N GLY A 73 -8.19 -14.34 -11.08
CA GLY A 73 -8.13 -15.10 -12.33
C GLY A 73 -7.69 -16.56 -12.15
N LEU A 74 -7.25 -16.92 -10.94
CA LEU A 74 -6.85 -18.26 -10.54
C LEU A 74 -7.91 -18.98 -9.68
N MET A 75 -9.15 -18.49 -9.70
CA MET A 75 -10.31 -19.11 -9.02
C MET A 75 -11.05 -20.09 -9.92
#